data_AF-A0A4U7BS66-F1
#
_entry.id   AF-A0A4U7BS66-F1
#
_cell.length_a   1.000
_cell.length_b   1.000
_cell.length_c   1.000
_cell.angle_alpha   90.00
_cell.angle_beta   90.00
_cell.angle_gamma   90.00
#
_symmetry.space_group_name_H-M   'P 1'
#
loop_
_entity.id
_entity.type
_entity.pdbx_description
1 polymer ?
#
loop_
_entity_poly.entity_id
_entity_poly.type
_entity_poly.pdbx_seq_one_letter_code
_entity_poly.pdbx_strand_id
1 'polypeptide(L)'
;MQERVRELENAYKKYLFKKFLKNLFYLVFIGLLIYFIFLIVQNHYKQKSISLEALNYKKELEQNIIKAKILQEKNKITRAKLIQENNHTISKMQIDSKVFSIAKLKNNFYKNPSYERALILAREYYRIKDYKKSIFWALKANDIDKKTEDSWLIFAKAQIALGNKNQAEKALNVYLDSYGFIELDKELEND
;
A
#
# COMPACT_ATOMS: atom_id res chain seq x y z
N MET A 1 -2.34 -64.84 -63.57
CA MET A 1 -1.28 -64.11 -62.83
C MET A 1 -1.77 -62.75 -62.32
N GLN A 2 -2.46 -61.95 -63.15
CA GLN A 2 -2.95 -60.62 -62.79
C GLN A 2 -3.99 -60.59 -61.66
N GLU A 3 -4.89 -61.57 -61.56
CA GLU A 3 -5.91 -61.59 -60.49
C GLU A 3 -5.32 -61.75 -59.09
N ARG A 4 -4.33 -62.63 -58.92
CA ARG A 4 -3.61 -62.80 -57.64
C ARG A 4 -2.87 -61.54 -57.20
N VAL A 5 -2.30 -60.80 -58.15
CA VAL A 5 -1.64 -59.51 -57.87
C VAL A 5 -2.66 -58.48 -57.38
N ARG A 6 -3.83 -58.41 -58.03
CA ARG A 6 -4.92 -57.50 -57.65
C ARG A 6 -5.49 -57.82 -56.26
N GLU A 7 -5.59 -59.09 -55.90
CA GLU A 7 -6.00 -59.53 -54.56
C GLU A 7 -4.98 -59.12 -53.49
N LEU A 8 -3.70 -59.33 -53.76
CA LEU A 8 -2.60 -58.92 -52.86
C LEU A 8 -2.57 -57.39 -52.66
N GLU A 9 -2.77 -56.61 -53.72
CA GLU A 9 -2.86 -55.15 -53.64
C GLU A 9 -4.03 -54.69 -52.77
N ASN A 10 -5.20 -55.31 -52.92
CA ASN A 10 -6.39 -54.99 -52.12
C ASN A 10 -6.20 -55.35 -50.64
N ALA A 11 -5.58 -56.50 -50.35
CA ALA A 11 -5.22 -56.88 -48.99
C ALA A 11 -4.22 -55.91 -48.37
N TYR A 12 -3.22 -55.47 -49.14
CA TYR A 12 -2.23 -54.49 -48.69
C TYR A 12 -2.85 -53.10 -48.43
N LYS A 13 -3.70 -52.59 -49.33
CA LYS A 13 -4.45 -51.33 -49.14
C LYS A 13 -5.31 -51.39 -47.88
N LYS A 14 -6.00 -52.51 -47.63
CA LYS A 14 -6.81 -52.73 -46.43
C LYS A 14 -5.97 -52.75 -45.15
N TYR A 15 -4.79 -53.37 -45.18
CA TYR A 15 -3.83 -53.33 -44.08
C TYR A 15 -3.34 -51.91 -43.79
N LEU A 16 -2.94 -51.18 -44.85
CA LEU A 16 -2.45 -49.81 -44.74
C LEU A 16 -3.52 -48.88 -44.15
N PHE A 17 -4.76 -49.00 -44.62
CA PHE A 17 -5.90 -48.25 -44.10
C PHE A 17 -6.18 -48.57 -42.63
N LYS A 18 -6.18 -49.85 -42.24
CA LYS A 18 -6.35 -50.26 -40.84
C LYS A 18 -5.24 -49.72 -39.94
N LYS A 19 -3.99 -49.66 -40.42
CA LYS A 19 -2.85 -49.07 -39.73
C LYS A 19 -3.00 -47.55 -39.57
N PHE A 20 -3.43 -46.87 -40.64
CA PHE A 20 -3.71 -45.44 -40.61
C PHE A 20 -4.82 -45.08 -39.62
N LEU A 21 -5.94 -45.81 -39.61
CA LEU A 21 -7.03 -45.59 -38.66
C LEU A 21 -6.59 -45.76 -37.21
N LYS A 22 -5.74 -46.75 -36.92
CA LYS A 22 -5.17 -46.93 -35.57
C LYS A 22 -4.35 -45.71 -35.16
N ASN A 23 -3.45 -45.24 -36.02
CA ASN A 23 -2.63 -44.07 -35.74
C ASN A 23 -3.49 -42.80 -35.57
N LEU A 24 -4.52 -42.64 -36.40
CA LEU A 24 -5.47 -41.53 -36.29
C LEU A 24 -6.22 -41.56 -34.95
N PHE A 25 -6.65 -42.74 -34.51
CA PHE A 25 -7.30 -42.91 -33.20
C PHE A 25 -6.37 -42.50 -32.06
N TYR A 26 -5.09 -42.90 -32.09
CA TYR A 26 -4.11 -42.48 -31.08
C TYR A 26 -3.90 -40.96 -31.08
N LEU A 27 -3.85 -40.32 -32.25
CA LEU A 27 -3.71 -38.86 -32.34
C LEU A 27 -4.91 -38.12 -31.75
N VAL A 28 -6.13 -38.59 -32.05
CA VAL A 28 -7.37 -38.02 -31.46
C VAL A 28 -7.37 -38.20 -29.95
N PHE A 29 -6.96 -39.38 -29.46
CA PHE A 29 -6.90 -39.65 -28.03
C PHE A 29 -5.89 -38.76 -27.30
N ILE A 30 -4.71 -38.53 -27.90
CA ILE A 30 -3.70 -37.61 -27.36
C ILE A 30 -4.24 -36.17 -27.32
N GLY A 31 -4.94 -35.73 -28.37
CA GLY A 31 -5.58 -34.42 -28.40
C GLY A 31 -6.62 -34.23 -27.29
N LEU A 32 -7.45 -35.25 -27.03
CA LEU A 32 -8.42 -35.24 -25.94
C LEU A 32 -7.75 -35.18 -24.56
N LEU A 33 -6.64 -35.90 -24.38
CA LEU A 33 -5.84 -35.85 -23.15
C LEU A 33 -5.28 -34.45 -22.90
N ILE A 34 -4.71 -33.82 -23.92
CA ILE A 34 -4.17 -32.44 -23.83
C ILE A 34 -5.30 -31.46 -23.50
N TYR A 35 -6.46 -31.59 -24.15
CA TYR A 35 -7.62 -30.77 -23.87
C TYR A 35 -8.11 -30.94 -22.42
N PHE A 36 -8.14 -32.16 -21.91
CA PHE A 36 -8.53 -32.44 -20.53
C PHE A 36 -7.56 -31.82 -19.52
N ILE A 37 -6.24 -31.92 -19.78
CA ILE A 37 -5.21 -31.26 -18.98
C ILE A 37 -5.40 -29.74 -19.00
N PHE A 38 -5.69 -29.15 -20.16
CA PHE A 38 -5.97 -27.71 -20.28
C PHE A 38 -7.17 -27.28 -19.41
N LEU A 39 -8.26 -28.05 -19.42
CA LEU A 39 -9.44 -27.77 -18.58
C LEU A 39 -9.11 -27.81 -17.09
N ILE A 40 -8.33 -28.81 -16.64
CA ILE A 40 -7.88 -28.92 -15.24
C ILE A 40 -7.07 -27.69 -14.84
N VAL A 41 -6.12 -27.30 -15.69
CA VAL A 41 -5.23 -26.16 -15.46
C VAL A 41 -6.04 -24.86 -15.38
N GLN A 42 -6.97 -24.63 -16.31
CA GLN A 42 -7.84 -23.45 -16.30
C GLN A 42 -8.69 -23.36 -15.02
N ASN A 43 -9.27 -24.49 -14.59
CA ASN A 43 -10.03 -24.56 -13.35
C ASN A 43 -9.16 -24.26 -12.11
N HIS A 44 -7.92 -24.75 -12.10
CA HIS A 44 -6.99 -24.51 -11.01
C HIS A 44 -6.57 -23.02 -10.92
N TYR A 45 -6.36 -22.36 -12.07
CA TYR A 45 -6.10 -20.91 -12.10
C TYR A 45 -7.28 -20.10 -11.55
N LYS A 46 -8.52 -20.48 -11.89
CA LYS A 46 -9.73 -19.82 -11.39
C LYS A 46 -9.92 -19.98 -9.88
N GLN A 47 -9.67 -21.17 -9.33
CA GLN A 47 -9.72 -21.41 -7.88
C GLN A 47 -8.70 -20.54 -7.13
N LYS A 48 -7.49 -20.40 -7.68
CA LYS A 48 -6.42 -19.59 -7.09
C LYS A 48 -6.75 -18.09 -7.06
N SER A 49 -7.44 -17.56 -8.08
CA SER A 49 -7.82 -16.14 -8.09
C SER A 49 -8.89 -15.83 -7.05
N ILE A 50 -9.89 -16.70 -6.90
CA ILE A 50 -10.99 -16.53 -5.92
C ILE A 50 -10.45 -16.55 -4.48
N SER A 51 -9.51 -17.46 -4.17
CA SER A 51 -8.94 -17.54 -2.82
C SER A 51 -8.05 -16.34 -2.50
N LEU A 52 -7.36 -15.78 -3.49
CA LEU A 52 -6.55 -14.56 -3.33
C LEU A 52 -7.43 -13.33 -3.07
N GLU A 53 -8.54 -13.20 -3.79
CA GLU A 53 -9.53 -12.15 -3.58
C GLU A 53 -10.14 -12.22 -2.18
N ALA A 54 -10.53 -13.42 -1.73
CA ALA A 54 -11.03 -13.64 -0.38
C ALA A 54 -10.00 -13.29 0.71
N LEU A 55 -8.72 -13.58 0.46
CA LEU A 55 -7.62 -13.23 1.38
C LEU A 55 -7.42 -11.71 1.47
N ASN A 56 -7.44 -11.01 0.34
CA ASN A 56 -7.32 -9.55 0.30
C ASN A 56 -8.51 -8.88 0.99
N TYR A 57 -9.73 -9.34 0.73
CA TYR A 57 -10.93 -8.86 1.40
C TYR A 57 -10.87 -9.06 2.91
N LYS A 58 -10.41 -10.24 3.37
CA LYS A 58 -10.20 -10.49 4.80
C LYS A 58 -9.20 -9.51 5.41
N LYS A 59 -8.08 -9.25 4.73
CA LYS A 59 -7.04 -8.32 5.19
C LYS A 59 -7.58 -6.89 5.30
N GLU A 60 -8.36 -6.44 4.32
CA GLU A 60 -9.00 -5.12 4.33
C GLU A 60 -10.00 -5.00 5.50
N LEU A 61 -10.80 -6.04 5.73
CA LEU A 61 -11.74 -6.06 6.84
C LEU A 61 -11.02 -5.98 8.21
N GLU A 62 -9.93 -6.73 8.38
CA GLU A 62 -9.10 -6.66 9.60
C GLU A 62 -8.53 -5.26 9.82
N GLN A 63 -8.04 -4.59 8.76
CA GLN A 63 -7.56 -3.21 8.82
C GLN A 63 -8.67 -2.23 9.22
N ASN A 64 -9.86 -2.38 8.64
CA ASN A 64 -11.02 -1.54 8.97
C ASN A 64 -11.46 -1.73 10.43
N ILE A 65 -11.44 -2.97 10.93
CA ILE A 65 -11.73 -3.27 12.33
C ILE A 65 -10.68 -2.60 13.26
N ILE A 66 -9.39 -2.69 12.92
CA ILE A 66 -8.32 -2.06 13.70
C ILE A 66 -8.50 -0.54 13.70
N LYS A 67 -8.75 0.06 12.53
CA LYS A 67 -9.01 1.50 12.40
C LYS A 67 -10.22 1.95 13.21
N ALA A 68 -11.31 1.17 13.18
CA ALA A 68 -12.50 1.45 13.99
C ALA A 68 -12.22 1.37 15.50
N LYS A 69 -11.45 0.37 15.95
CA LYS A 69 -11.02 0.25 17.36
C LYS A 69 -10.16 1.43 17.79
N ILE A 70 -9.18 1.82 16.98
CA ILE A 70 -8.32 2.98 17.23
C ILE A 70 -9.15 4.26 17.31
N LEU A 71 -10.11 4.44 16.39
CA LEU A 71 -11.01 5.59 16.39
C LEU A 71 -11.87 5.62 17.66
N GLN A 72 -12.38 4.46 18.10
CA GLN A 72 -13.15 4.35 19.33
C GLN A 72 -12.32 4.68 20.57
N GLU A 73 -11.10 4.15 20.67
CA GLU A 73 -10.15 4.46 21.75
C GLU A 73 -9.80 5.96 21.76
N LYS A 74 -9.48 6.54 20.60
CA LYS A 74 -9.22 7.98 20.46
C LYS A 74 -10.43 8.82 20.91
N ASN A 75 -11.64 8.42 20.57
CA ASN A 75 -12.86 9.09 21.02
C ASN A 75 -13.06 8.99 22.53
N LYS A 76 -12.76 7.85 23.15
CA LYS A 76 -12.79 7.70 24.62
C LYS A 76 -11.77 8.60 25.30
N ILE A 77 -10.52 8.62 24.81
CA ILE A 77 -9.44 9.47 25.33
C ILE A 77 -9.80 10.95 25.16
N THR A 78 -10.36 11.33 24.01
CA THR A 78 -10.80 12.70 23.75
C THR A 78 -11.92 13.10 24.71
N ARG A 79 -12.91 12.24 24.94
CA ARG A 79 -13.98 12.49 25.92
C ARG A 79 -13.45 12.60 27.34
N ALA A 80 -12.53 11.72 27.75
CA ALA A 80 -11.90 11.77 29.06
C ALA A 80 -11.08 13.07 29.24
N LYS A 81 -10.36 13.50 28.21
CA LYS A 81 -9.61 14.76 28.18
C LYS A 81 -10.54 15.98 28.25
N LEU A 82 -11.67 15.96 27.54
CA LEU A 82 -12.69 17.01 27.60
C LEU A 82 -13.33 17.09 29.00
N ILE A 83 -13.58 15.96 29.66
CA ILE A 83 -14.10 15.92 31.03
C ILE A 83 -13.04 16.46 32.02
N GLN A 84 -11.76 16.15 31.80
CA GLN A 84 -10.65 16.65 32.61
C GLN A 84 -10.43 18.16 32.42
N GLU A 85 -10.50 18.66 31.17
CA GLU A 85 -10.45 20.08 30.86
C GLU A 85 -11.66 20.82 31.44
N ASN A 86 -12.88 20.27 31.33
CA ASN A 86 -14.10 20.86 31.87
C ASN A 86 -14.09 20.98 33.40
N ASN A 87 -13.52 20.00 34.12
CA ASN A 87 -13.34 20.08 35.58
C ASN A 87 -12.26 21.09 35.99
N HIS A 88 -11.33 21.45 35.09
CA HIS A 88 -10.33 22.49 35.32
C HIS A 88 -10.83 23.90 34.85
N THR A 89 -11.89 23.96 34.04
CA THR A 89 -12.52 25.21 33.55
C THR A 89 -13.77 25.64 34.34
N ILE A 90 -13.76 25.48 35.67
CA ILE A 90 -14.37 26.52 36.55
C ILE A 90 -13.34 27.64 36.85
N SER A 91 -12.24 27.69 36.10
CA SER A 91 -11.51 28.92 35.85
C SER A 91 -11.62 29.26 34.36
N LYS A 92 -12.37 30.33 34.09
CA LYS A 92 -12.73 30.90 32.80
C LYS A 92 -11.52 31.06 31.88
N MET A 93 -11.27 30.10 30.99
CA MET A 93 -10.26 30.25 29.92
C MET A 93 -10.97 30.73 28.65
N GLN A 94 -10.88 32.03 28.40
CA GLN A 94 -11.20 32.61 27.10
C GLN A 94 -10.18 32.05 26.09
N ILE A 95 -10.63 31.21 25.16
CA ILE A 95 -9.82 30.81 24.02
C ILE A 95 -9.89 31.97 23.02
N ASP A 96 -9.02 32.95 23.21
CA ASP A 96 -8.53 33.72 22.07
C ASP A 96 -7.75 32.76 21.18
N SER A 97 -8.03 32.78 19.87
CA SER A 97 -7.23 32.15 18.81
C SER A 97 -5.86 32.83 18.71
N LYS A 98 -5.09 32.76 19.80
CA LYS A 98 -3.79 33.41 19.88
C LYS A 98 -2.84 32.58 19.04
N VAL A 99 -2.58 33.07 17.83
CA VAL A 99 -1.46 32.67 16.97
C VAL A 99 -0.27 32.37 17.87
N PHE A 100 0.03 31.08 18.06
CA PHE A 100 1.15 30.71 18.92
C PHE A 100 2.42 31.16 18.20
N SER A 101 3.11 32.14 18.78
CA SER A 101 4.37 32.59 18.20
C SER A 101 5.36 31.42 18.17
N ILE A 102 6.10 31.30 17.08
CA ILE A 102 7.14 30.28 16.91
C ILE A 102 8.11 30.27 18.11
N ALA A 103 8.37 31.42 18.73
CA ALA A 103 9.18 31.54 19.94
C ALA A 103 8.60 30.75 21.12
N LYS A 104 7.27 30.80 21.34
CA LYS A 104 6.59 30.04 22.39
C LYS A 104 6.63 28.54 22.12
N LEU A 105 6.42 28.14 20.85
CA LEU A 105 6.55 26.73 20.44
C LEU A 105 7.97 26.20 20.67
N LYS A 106 8.99 26.99 20.31
CA LYS A 106 10.40 26.67 20.53
C LYS A 106 10.73 26.54 22.03
N ASN A 107 10.24 27.45 22.86
CA ASN A 107 10.42 27.37 24.32
C ASN A 107 9.76 26.11 24.89
N ASN A 108 8.55 25.78 24.45
CA ASN A 108 7.85 24.57 24.88
C ASN A 108 8.61 23.30 24.47
N PHE A 109 9.16 23.26 23.26
CA PHE A 109 10.01 22.15 22.81
C PHE A 109 11.22 21.96 23.74
N TYR A 110 11.99 23.01 24.03
CA TYR A 110 13.17 22.85 24.90
C TYR A 110 12.83 22.48 26.34
N LYS A 111 11.65 22.86 26.85
CA LYS A 111 11.21 22.48 28.20
C LYS A 111 10.85 21.00 28.30
N ASN A 112 10.24 20.44 27.27
CA ASN A 112 9.88 19.02 27.21
C ASN A 112 9.87 18.59 25.74
N PRO A 113 11.00 18.08 25.21
CA PRO A 113 11.11 17.68 23.81
C PRO A 113 10.20 16.49 23.49
N SER A 114 9.47 16.57 22.39
CA SER A 114 8.71 15.44 21.83
C SER A 114 8.68 15.51 20.31
N TYR A 115 8.37 14.37 19.67
CA TYR A 115 8.18 14.27 18.23
C TYR A 115 7.17 15.31 17.73
N GLU A 116 5.99 15.37 18.35
CA GLU A 116 4.88 16.25 17.95
C GLU A 116 5.27 17.72 18.03
N ARG A 117 6.04 18.10 19.06
CA ARG A 117 6.49 19.49 19.24
C ARG A 117 7.51 19.91 18.19
N ALA A 118 8.42 19.01 17.82
CA ALA A 118 9.34 19.25 16.71
C ALA A 118 8.58 19.32 15.37
N LEU A 119 7.61 18.44 15.14
CA LEU A 119 6.79 18.44 13.94
C LEU A 119 5.94 19.71 13.79
N ILE A 120 5.32 20.20 14.87
CA ILE A 120 4.58 21.47 14.87
C ILE A 120 5.52 22.62 14.47
N LEU A 121 6.73 22.66 15.03
CA LEU A 121 7.73 23.66 14.62
C LEU A 121 8.09 23.54 13.14
N ALA A 122 8.26 22.32 12.61
CA ALA A 122 8.55 22.09 11.20
C ALA A 122 7.42 22.63 10.29
N ARG A 123 6.15 22.38 10.65
CA ARG A 123 4.97 22.87 9.92
C ARG A 123 4.84 24.38 9.99
N GLU A 124 5.04 24.99 11.15
CA GLU A 124 4.98 26.45 11.28
C GLU A 124 6.06 27.16 10.47
N TYR A 125 7.29 26.64 10.48
CA TYR A 125 8.35 27.18 9.64
C TYR A 125 8.09 26.97 8.14
N TYR A 126 7.48 25.84 7.75
CA TYR A 126 7.04 25.63 6.37
C TYR A 126 5.97 26.66 5.95
N ARG A 127 4.97 26.89 6.82
CA ARG A 127 3.87 27.83 6.58
C ARG A 127 4.35 29.26 6.36
N ILE A 128 5.38 29.70 7.08
CA ILE A 128 6.01 31.01 6.88
C ILE A 128 7.11 31.01 5.80
N LYS A 129 7.22 29.94 5.01
CA LYS A 129 8.19 29.75 3.92
C LYS A 129 9.66 29.78 4.35
N ASP A 130 9.94 29.57 5.63
CA ASP A 130 11.30 29.36 6.15
C ASP A 130 11.66 27.87 6.04
N TYR A 131 11.82 27.41 4.81
CA TYR A 131 12.01 25.99 4.49
C TYR A 131 13.27 25.40 5.12
N LYS A 132 14.33 26.21 5.32
CA LYS A 132 15.56 25.76 5.99
C LYS A 132 15.29 25.38 7.45
N LYS A 133 14.55 26.20 8.18
CA LYS A 133 14.17 25.86 9.56
C LYS A 133 13.13 24.75 9.59
N SER A 134 12.22 24.70 8.63
CA SER A 134 11.29 23.57 8.49
C SER A 134 12.03 22.24 8.40
N ILE A 135 13.03 22.15 7.50
CA ILE A 135 13.90 20.98 7.35
C ILE A 135 14.62 20.63 8.66
N PHE A 136 15.20 21.63 9.34
CA PHE A 136 15.89 21.40 10.61
C PHE A 136 14.97 20.74 11.64
N TRP A 137 13.76 21.26 11.81
CA TRP A 137 12.80 20.75 12.79
C TRP A 137 12.19 19.41 12.38
N ALA A 138 12.02 19.17 11.08
CA ALA A 138 11.59 17.89 10.54
C ALA A 138 12.61 16.78 10.84
N LEU A 139 13.90 17.06 10.62
CA LEU A 139 14.99 16.17 11.01
C LEU A 139 15.04 15.96 12.52
N LYS A 140 14.80 17.03 13.31
CA LYS A 140 14.77 16.91 14.76
C LYS A 140 13.61 16.04 15.26
N ALA A 141 12.47 16.05 14.58
CA ALA A 141 11.36 15.15 14.86
C ALA A 141 11.75 13.69 14.57
N ASN A 142 12.33 13.42 13.39
CA ASN A 142 12.84 12.09 13.01
C ASN A 142 13.91 11.54 13.96
N ASP A 143 14.76 12.41 14.50
CA ASP A 143 15.79 12.05 15.49
C ASP A 143 15.18 11.55 16.81
N ILE A 144 14.01 12.07 17.19
CA ILE A 144 13.28 11.68 18.41
C ILE A 144 12.50 10.38 18.18
N ASP A 145 11.75 10.30 17.10
CA ASP A 145 10.99 9.09 16.73
C ASP A 145 11.11 8.81 15.24
N LYS A 146 11.84 7.74 14.91
CA LYS A 146 12.11 7.32 13.53
C LYS A 146 10.92 6.61 12.87
N LYS A 147 9.88 6.24 13.63
CA LYS A 147 8.74 5.41 13.18
C LYS A 147 7.51 6.20 12.75
N THR A 148 7.63 7.52 12.64
CA THR A 148 6.52 8.43 12.36
C THR A 148 6.71 9.10 11.00
N GLU A 149 5.63 9.23 10.22
CA GLU A 149 5.72 9.51 8.78
C GLU A 149 5.75 11.00 8.44
N ASP A 150 5.03 11.83 9.20
CA ASP A 150 4.75 13.23 8.86
C ASP A 150 6.01 14.10 8.75
N SER A 151 7.06 13.75 9.51
CA SER A 151 8.35 14.44 9.51
C SER A 151 9.14 14.22 8.22
N TRP A 152 9.07 13.03 7.61
CA TRP A 152 9.67 12.79 6.29
C TRP A 152 8.93 13.54 5.19
N LEU A 153 7.61 13.60 5.30
CA LEU A 153 6.80 14.32 4.33
C LEU A 153 7.06 15.84 4.36
N ILE A 154 7.03 16.46 5.55
CA ILE A 154 7.31 17.91 5.66
C ILE A 154 8.75 18.23 5.25
N PHE A 155 9.71 17.33 5.51
CA PHE A 155 11.07 17.44 5.01
C PHE A 155 11.10 17.43 3.47
N ALA A 156 10.42 16.47 2.83
CA ALA A 156 10.35 16.38 1.38
C ALA A 156 9.70 17.62 0.76
N LYS A 157 8.55 18.08 1.30
CA LYS A 157 7.86 19.31 0.87
C LYS A 157 8.79 20.52 0.94
N ALA A 158 9.51 20.69 2.06
CA ALA A 158 10.45 21.79 2.22
C ALA A 158 11.66 21.72 1.29
N GLN A 159 12.17 20.50 0.99
CA GLN A 159 13.26 20.31 0.02
C GLN A 159 12.82 20.62 -1.41
N ILE A 160 11.61 20.21 -1.81
CA ILE A 160 11.03 20.56 -3.12
C ILE A 160 10.91 22.08 -3.26
N ALA A 161 10.41 22.76 -2.23
CA ALA A 161 10.27 24.22 -2.23
C ALA A 161 11.62 24.97 -2.34
N LEU A 162 12.73 24.34 -1.92
CA LEU A 162 14.10 24.85 -2.11
C LEU A 162 14.75 24.44 -3.44
N GLY A 163 14.07 23.64 -4.27
CA GLY A 163 14.62 23.11 -5.53
C GLY A 163 15.53 21.89 -5.37
N ASN A 164 15.67 21.36 -4.15
CA ASN A 164 16.54 20.22 -3.82
C ASN A 164 15.85 18.88 -4.13
N LYS A 165 15.54 18.65 -5.41
CA LYS A 165 14.73 17.50 -5.86
C LYS A 165 15.30 16.15 -5.45
N ASN A 166 16.63 15.97 -5.55
CA ASN A 166 17.28 14.71 -5.21
C ASN A 166 17.12 14.33 -3.72
N GLN A 167 17.15 15.32 -2.83
CA GLN A 167 17.00 15.11 -1.39
C GLN A 167 15.53 14.85 -1.03
N ALA A 168 14.60 15.52 -1.72
CA ALA A 168 13.18 15.24 -1.58
C ALA A 168 12.83 13.82 -2.01
N GLU A 169 13.34 13.38 -3.16
CA GLU A 169 13.13 12.02 -3.68
C GLU A 169 13.63 10.96 -2.70
N LYS A 170 14.82 11.14 -2.12
CA LYS A 170 15.34 10.24 -1.09
C LYS A 170 14.42 10.16 0.13
N ALA A 171 13.91 11.29 0.60
CA ALA A 171 13.00 11.33 1.74
C ALA A 171 11.65 10.67 1.43
N LEU A 172 11.11 10.88 0.23
CA LEU A 172 9.88 10.22 -0.22
C LEU A 172 10.08 8.71 -0.37
N ASN A 173 11.23 8.26 -0.85
CA ASN A 173 11.54 6.83 -0.93
C ASN A 173 11.59 6.18 0.46
N VAL A 174 12.17 6.86 1.46
CA VAL A 174 12.17 6.38 2.85
C VAL A 174 10.74 6.31 3.41
N TYR A 175 9.92 7.31 3.12
CA TYR A 175 8.51 7.32 3.50
C TYR A 175 7.75 6.15 2.84
N LEU A 176 7.93 5.95 1.53
CA LEU A 176 7.27 4.86 0.78
C LEU A 176 7.70 3.47 1.25
N ASP A 177 8.99 3.26 1.55
CA ASP A 177 9.52 2.00 2.08
C ASP A 177 8.95 1.67 3.47
N SER A 178 8.74 2.71 4.28
CA SER A 178 8.26 2.55 5.66
C SER A 178 6.74 2.38 5.74
N TYR A 179 5.95 2.99 4.83
CA TYR A 179 4.50 3.15 5.00
C TYR A 179 3.65 2.79 3.75
N GLY A 180 4.24 2.68 2.55
CA GLY A 180 3.56 2.28 1.32
C GLY A 180 2.92 3.42 0.50
N PHE A 181 2.63 3.16 -0.78
CA PHE A 181 2.21 4.16 -1.77
C PHE A 181 0.81 4.76 -1.52
N ILE A 182 -0.11 3.99 -0.90
CA ILE A 182 -1.53 4.37 -0.76
C ILE A 182 -1.75 5.57 0.19
N GLU A 183 -0.85 5.79 1.15
CA GLU A 183 -0.98 6.90 2.11
C GLU A 183 -0.46 8.22 1.51
N LEU A 184 0.51 8.16 0.59
CA LEU A 184 1.11 9.35 -0.04
C LEU A 184 0.11 10.13 -0.90
N ASP A 185 -0.73 9.43 -1.69
CA ASP A 185 -1.67 10.06 -2.62
C ASP A 185 -2.75 10.89 -1.89
N LYS A 186 -3.23 10.42 -0.73
CA LYS A 186 -4.22 11.14 0.08
C LYS A 186 -3.68 12.44 0.67
N GLU A 187 -2.39 12.48 0.95
CA GLU A 187 -1.73 13.63 1.59
C GLU A 187 -1.30 14.71 0.57
N LEU A 188 -1.29 14.36 -0.73
CA LEU A 188 -1.07 15.29 -1.85
C LEU A 188 -2.38 15.94 -2.36
N GLU A 189 -3.54 15.34 -2.11
CA GLU A 189 -4.85 15.90 -2.49
C GLU A 189 -5.41 16.93 -1.50
N ASN A 190 -4.86 17.02 -0.28
CA ASN A 190 -5.38 17.87 0.79
C ASN A 190 -4.68 19.23 0.98
N ASP A 191 -3.76 19.61 0.09
CA ASP A 191 -3.04 20.90 0.06
C ASP A 191 -3.34 21.71 -1.21
#